data_AF-A0AAV6UCV2-F1
#
_entry.id   AF-A0AAV6UCV2-F1
#
_cell.length_a   1.000
_cell.length_b   1.000
_cell.length_c   1.000
_cell.angle_alpha   90.00
_cell.angle_beta   90.00
_cell.angle_gamma   90.00
#
_symmetry.space_group_name_H-M   'P 1'
#
loop_
_entity.id
_entity.type
_entity.pdbx_description
1 polymer ?
#
loop_
_entity_poly.entity_id
_entity_poly.type
_entity_poly.pdbx_seq_one_letter_code
_entity_poly.pdbx_strand_id
1 'polypeptide(L)'
;MTRHKEYFSSFESFTPLKEVQVRNNSTILVYGQGVIDVKMKIDGQWIKNYLTNVWYVPEVGRNLFSISETIGKGYKLEADMKGYWFIIQEKVQLVGKPTTKGLYALEMCVIVPEVAAEIYVASSEESAQLWHEGLCHQNKIQVQKTEKVWRKFEHHR
;
A
#
# COMPACT_ATOMS: atom_id res chain seq x y z
N MET A 1 -1.17 0.56 11.10
CA MET A 1 -1.84 -0.48 10.27
C MET A 1 -2.14 0.09 8.89
N THR A 2 -2.16 -0.78 7.88
CA THR A 2 -2.44 -0.42 6.49
C THR A 2 -3.22 -1.54 5.79
N ARG A 3 -4.01 -1.19 4.77
CA ARG A 3 -4.65 -2.14 3.86
C ARG A 3 -3.77 -2.55 2.68
N HIS A 4 -2.62 -1.91 2.51
CA HIS A 4 -1.75 -2.04 1.34
C HIS A 4 -0.60 -2.99 1.67
N LYS A 5 -0.61 -4.19 1.07
CA LYS A 5 0.44 -5.19 1.27
C LYS A 5 1.73 -4.80 0.55
N GLU A 6 1.61 -4.10 -0.56
CA GLU A 6 2.69 -3.60 -1.40
C GLU A 6 3.58 -2.56 -0.70
N TYR A 7 3.18 -2.02 0.45
CA TYR A 7 3.97 -1.04 1.20
C TYR A 7 5.06 -1.67 2.06
N PHE A 8 4.99 -2.97 2.31
CA PHE A 8 5.87 -3.65 3.24
C PHE A 8 7.23 -3.97 2.61
N SER A 9 8.31 -3.45 3.18
CA SER A 9 9.68 -3.85 2.83
C SER A 9 10.09 -5.15 3.51
N SER A 10 9.46 -5.50 4.62
CA SER A 10 9.46 -6.84 5.21
C SER A 10 8.07 -7.19 5.69
N PHE A 11 7.69 -8.46 5.59
CA PHE A 11 6.36 -8.94 5.97
C PHE A 11 6.42 -10.35 6.54
N GLU A 12 5.74 -10.54 7.68
CA GLU A 12 5.53 -11.81 8.34
C GLU A 12 4.02 -12.05 8.48
N SER A 13 3.54 -13.16 7.93
CA SER A 13 2.13 -13.56 8.07
C SER A 13 1.85 -14.15 9.45
N PHE A 14 0.68 -13.87 10.01
CA PHE A 14 0.21 -14.54 11.22
C PHE A 14 -0.52 -15.84 10.87
N THR A 15 -0.09 -16.93 11.49
CA THR A 15 -0.76 -18.24 11.40
C THR A 15 -0.87 -18.83 12.81
N PRO A 16 -2.07 -18.87 13.43
CA PRO A 16 -3.35 -18.39 12.90
C PRO A 16 -3.42 -16.85 12.79
N LEU A 17 -4.38 -16.34 12.02
CA LEU A 17 -4.66 -14.91 11.91
C LEU A 17 -5.02 -14.34 13.29
N LYS A 18 -4.70 -13.07 13.53
CA LYS A 18 -5.08 -12.39 14.78
C LYS A 18 -6.40 -11.64 14.61
N GLU A 19 -7.18 -11.59 15.67
CA GLU A 19 -8.46 -10.88 15.71
C GLU A 19 -8.33 -9.60 16.53
N VAL A 20 -8.91 -8.50 16.04
CA VAL A 20 -8.95 -7.21 16.74
C VAL A 20 -10.38 -6.70 16.77
N GLN A 21 -10.86 -6.36 17.96
CA GLN A 21 -12.14 -5.69 18.13
C GLN A 21 -12.01 -4.21 17.77
N VAL A 22 -12.85 -3.75 16.85
CA VAL A 22 -12.96 -2.32 16.50
C VAL A 22 -14.17 -1.68 17.18
N ARG A 23 -14.20 -0.35 17.19
CA ARG A 23 -15.15 0.48 17.98
C ARG A 23 -16.63 0.12 17.78
N ASN A 24 -17.02 -0.41 16.62
CA ASN A 24 -18.39 -0.83 16.31
C ASN A 24 -18.69 -2.29 16.74
N ASN A 25 -17.89 -2.88 17.62
CA ASN A 25 -17.99 -4.28 18.08
C ASN A 25 -17.89 -5.32 16.96
N SER A 26 -17.39 -4.94 15.78
CA SER A 26 -17.02 -5.92 14.76
C SER A 26 -15.58 -6.39 15.00
N THR A 27 -15.31 -7.64 14.65
CA THR A 27 -13.95 -8.18 14.60
C THR A 27 -13.36 -7.96 13.21
N ILE A 28 -12.14 -7.45 13.15
CA ILE A 28 -11.33 -7.42 11.92
C ILE A 28 -10.16 -8.39 12.06
N LEU A 29 -9.75 -8.98 10.94
CA LEU A 29 -8.63 -9.90 10.88
C LEU A 29 -7.33 -9.14 10.58
N VAL A 30 -6.27 -9.54 11.28
CA VAL A 30 -4.92 -9.08 11.04
C VAL A 30 -4.13 -10.24 10.44
N TYR A 31 -3.69 -10.03 9.21
CA TYR A 31 -3.08 -11.08 8.40
C TYR A 31 -1.58 -11.22 8.61
N GLY A 32 -0.96 -10.22 9.21
CA GLY A 32 0.48 -10.21 9.46
C GLY A 32 0.96 -8.84 9.90
N GLN A 33 2.27 -8.73 10.05
CA GLN A 33 2.94 -7.50 10.41
C GLN A 33 4.25 -7.33 9.65
N GLY A 34 4.81 -6.14 9.68
CA GLY A 34 6.09 -5.91 9.04
C GLY A 34 6.61 -4.50 9.19
N VAL A 35 7.59 -4.18 8.35
CA VAL A 35 8.23 -2.88 8.26
C VAL A 35 7.78 -2.17 6.98
N ILE A 36 7.50 -0.87 7.09
CA ILE A 36 7.18 0.00 5.96
C ILE A 36 8.17 1.15 5.94
N ASP A 37 8.88 1.31 4.82
CA ASP A 37 9.76 2.45 4.61
C ASP A 37 8.95 3.69 4.22
N VAL A 38 9.33 4.84 4.78
CA VAL A 38 8.61 6.10 4.58
C VAL A 38 9.58 7.27 4.42
N LYS A 39 9.07 8.36 3.85
CA LYS A 39 9.66 9.69 4.01
C LYS A 39 8.74 10.51 4.88
N MET A 40 9.30 11.20 5.86
CA MET A 40 8.58 12.11 6.75
C MET A 40 9.00 13.55 6.44
N LYS A 41 8.05 14.48 6.44
CA LYS A 41 8.35 15.89 6.23
C LYS A 41 8.62 16.55 7.58
N ILE A 42 9.86 16.93 7.83
CA ILE A 42 10.32 17.57 9.07
C ILE A 42 11.00 18.88 8.69
N ASP A 43 10.53 19.99 9.25
CA ASP A 43 11.04 21.33 8.96
C ASP A 43 11.16 21.65 7.46
N GLY A 44 10.17 21.17 6.69
CA GLY A 44 10.08 21.35 5.24
C GLY A 44 10.90 20.35 4.41
N GLN A 45 11.75 19.53 5.03
CA GLN A 45 12.61 18.56 4.37
C GLN A 45 12.04 17.14 4.45
N TRP A 46 12.18 16.37 3.37
CA TRP A 46 11.80 14.96 3.34
C TRP A 46 12.94 14.08 3.84
N ILE A 47 12.74 13.47 5.01
CA ILE A 47 13.73 12.61 5.67
C ILE A 47 13.28 11.15 5.59
N LYS A 48 14.17 10.24 5.19
CA LYS A 48 13.88 8.80 5.16
C LYS A 48 13.72 8.27 6.59
N ASN A 49 12.73 7.42 6.80
CA ASN A 49 12.45 6.75 8.07
C ASN A 49 11.71 5.43 7.79
N TYR A 50 11.32 4.72 8.84
CA TYR A 50 10.59 3.46 8.74
C TYR A 50 9.58 3.31 9.88
N LEU A 51 8.53 2.55 9.62
CA LEU A 51 7.52 2.15 10.61
C LEU A 51 7.67 0.67 10.89
N THR A 52 7.83 0.29 12.16
CA THR A 52 7.90 -1.11 12.60
C THR A 52 6.61 -1.58 13.22
N ASN A 53 6.39 -2.90 13.25
CA ASN A 53 5.19 -3.55 13.79
C ASN A 53 3.91 -3.06 13.10
N VAL A 54 3.97 -2.75 11.80
CA VAL A 54 2.79 -2.29 11.07
C VAL A 54 1.92 -3.50 10.74
N TRP A 55 0.67 -3.49 11.19
CA TRP A 55 -0.29 -4.55 10.85
C TRP A 55 -0.87 -4.41 9.45
N TYR A 56 -0.96 -5.53 8.73
CA TYR A 56 -1.69 -5.66 7.48
C TYR A 56 -3.14 -6.07 7.75
N VAL A 57 -4.06 -5.17 7.41
CA VAL A 57 -5.51 -5.28 7.66
C VAL A 57 -6.24 -4.79 6.40
N PRO A 58 -6.60 -5.68 5.46
CA PRO A 58 -7.28 -5.32 4.22
C PRO A 58 -8.58 -4.53 4.41
N GLU A 59 -9.29 -4.78 5.51
CA GLU A 59 -10.59 -4.21 5.81
C GLU A 59 -10.53 -2.75 6.31
N VAL A 60 -9.33 -2.24 6.63
CA VAL A 60 -9.21 -0.87 7.16
C VAL A 60 -9.38 0.16 6.04
N GLY A 61 -10.34 1.07 6.21
CA GLY A 61 -10.62 2.10 5.20
C GLY A 61 -9.57 3.22 5.13
N ARG A 62 -8.77 3.41 6.19
CA ARG A 62 -7.68 4.38 6.28
C ARG A 62 -6.54 3.83 7.12
N ASN A 63 -5.32 4.24 6.82
CA ASN A 63 -4.17 3.88 7.64
C ASN A 63 -4.32 4.52 9.02
N LEU A 64 -4.11 3.73 10.07
CA LEU A 64 -4.09 4.21 11.45
C LEU A 64 -2.69 4.11 12.03
N PHE A 65 -2.28 5.17 12.73
CA PHE A 65 -1.03 5.26 13.46
C PHE A 65 -1.32 5.22 14.96
N SER A 66 -0.62 4.35 15.70
CA SER A 66 -0.85 4.15 17.13
C SER A 66 0.03 5.09 17.95
N ILE A 67 -0.61 6.05 18.64
CA ILE A 67 0.08 6.97 19.55
C ILE A 67 0.64 6.23 20.76
N SER A 68 -0.16 5.33 21.35
CA SER A 68 0.23 4.57 22.55
C SER A 68 1.42 3.66 22.29
N GLU A 69 1.44 2.95 21.16
CA GLU A 69 2.59 2.12 20.73
C GLU A 69 3.85 2.99 20.57
N THR A 70 3.70 4.18 19.97
CA THR A 70 4.82 5.09 19.72
C THR A 70 5.38 5.64 21.04
N ILE A 71 4.51 6.02 21.98
CA ILE A 71 4.93 6.42 23.33
C ILE A 71 5.60 5.24 24.06
N GLY A 72 5.07 4.02 23.93
CA GLY A 72 5.66 2.81 24.50
C GLY A 72 7.07 2.50 23.97
N LYS A 73 7.37 2.94 22.73
CA LYS A 73 8.71 2.89 22.13
C LYS A 73 9.66 4.00 22.61
N GLY A 74 9.25 4.83 23.57
CA GLY A 74 10.07 5.88 24.18
C GLY A 74 9.98 7.25 23.50
N TYR A 75 9.04 7.44 22.57
CA TYR A 75 8.80 8.76 21.97
C TYR A 75 8.00 9.64 22.93
N LYS A 76 8.42 10.89 23.06
CA LYS A 76 7.63 11.96 23.67
C LYS A 76 6.69 12.53 22.62
N LEU A 77 5.41 12.66 22.97
CA LEU A 77 4.44 13.40 22.18
C LEU A 77 4.32 14.83 22.73
N GLU A 78 4.61 15.82 21.89
CA GLU A 78 4.33 17.23 22.16
C GLU A 78 3.27 17.73 21.19
N ALA A 79 2.42 18.66 21.64
CA ALA A 79 1.29 19.15 20.88
C ALA A 79 1.01 20.62 21.21
N ASP A 80 0.72 21.41 20.18
CA ASP A 80 0.21 22.78 20.29
C ASP A 80 -0.86 23.05 19.21
N MET A 81 -1.25 24.32 19.03
CA MET A 81 -2.22 24.71 17.99
C MET A 81 -1.70 24.55 16.55
N LYS A 82 -0.38 24.48 16.34
CA LYS A 82 0.26 24.34 15.03
C LYS A 82 0.39 22.89 14.61
N GLY A 83 0.53 21.96 15.56
CA GLY A 83 0.66 20.54 15.26
C GLY A 83 1.05 19.66 16.43
N TYR A 84 1.58 18.49 16.09
CA TYR A 84 2.08 17.49 17.04
C TYR A 84 3.43 16.98 16.56
N TRP A 85 4.31 16.71 17.51
CA TRP A 85 5.66 16.25 17.27
C TRP A 85 5.92 15.01 18.10
N PHE A 86 6.45 13.98 17.44
CA PHE A 86 7.00 12.81 18.12
C PHE A 86 8.51 12.98 18.17
N ILE A 87 9.02 13.03 19.40
CA ILE A 87 10.41 13.37 19.72
C ILE A 87 11.05 12.18 20.40
N ILE A 88 12.24 11.79 19.97
CA ILE A 88 13.06 10.78 20.64
C ILE A 88 14.51 11.27 20.62
N GLN A 89 15.22 11.14 21.75
CA GLN A 89 16.60 11.64 21.89
C GLN A 89 16.73 13.12 21.47
N GLU A 90 15.82 13.98 21.94
CA GLU A 90 15.78 15.43 21.61
C GLU A 90 15.64 15.76 20.11
N LYS A 91 15.30 14.79 19.27
CA LYS A 91 15.10 14.98 17.83
C LYS A 91 13.66 14.70 17.43
N VAL A 92 13.07 15.63 16.68
CA VAL A 92 11.78 15.42 16.01
C VAL A 92 11.97 14.35 14.94
N GLN A 93 11.17 13.29 15.02
CA GLN A 93 11.17 12.20 14.04
C GLN A 93 9.90 12.15 13.21
N LEU A 94 8.79 12.71 13.70
CA LEU A 94 7.51 12.69 12.99
C LEU A 94 6.69 13.91 13.37
N VAL A 95 6.04 14.50 12.36
CA VAL A 95 5.17 15.69 12.50
C VAL A 95 3.76 15.34 12.05
N GLY A 96 2.79 15.73 12.85
CA GLY A 96 1.36 15.68 12.52
C GLY A 96 0.75 17.07 12.45
N LYS A 97 -0.26 17.22 11.60
CA LYS A 97 -1.04 18.45 11.47
C LYS A 97 -2.51 18.22 11.84
N PRO A 98 -3.16 19.22 12.45
CA PRO A 98 -4.60 19.16 12.69
C PRO A 98 -5.35 19.06 11.36
N THR A 99 -6.43 18.28 11.35
CA THR A 99 -7.41 18.28 10.26
C THR A 99 -8.75 18.83 10.75
N THR A 100 -9.60 19.24 9.81
CA THR A 100 -10.89 19.88 10.08
C THR A 100 -11.90 19.03 10.86
N LYS A 101 -11.66 17.72 11.01
CA LYS A 101 -12.56 16.78 11.70
C LYS A 101 -12.05 16.33 13.07
N GLY A 102 -11.08 17.04 13.66
CA GLY A 102 -10.44 16.62 14.90
C GLY A 102 -9.60 15.35 14.76
N LEU A 103 -9.31 14.94 13.52
CA LEU A 103 -8.33 13.90 13.21
C LEU A 103 -6.97 14.54 12.96
N TYR A 104 -5.91 13.75 13.11
CA TYR A 104 -4.55 14.20 12.86
C TYR A 104 -4.03 13.53 11.59
N ALA A 105 -3.46 14.33 10.70
CA ALA A 105 -2.79 13.83 9.51
C ALA A 105 -1.29 13.86 9.73
N LEU A 106 -0.62 12.73 9.49
CA LEU A 106 0.83 12.65 9.49
C LEU A 106 1.37 13.11 8.14
N GLU A 107 2.36 13.99 8.14
CA GLU A 107 3.04 14.37 6.90
C GLU A 107 4.10 13.33 6.53
N MET A 108 3.64 12.24 5.93
CA MET A 108 4.49 11.15 5.47
C MET A 108 4.08 10.60 4.10
N CYS A 109 5.04 10.05 3.37
CA CYS A 109 4.82 9.31 2.13
C CYS A 109 5.48 7.94 2.22
N VAL A 110 4.80 6.90 1.75
CA VAL A 110 5.38 5.54 1.72
C VAL A 110 6.42 5.46 0.60
N ILE A 111 7.54 4.79 0.89
CA ILE A 111 8.50 4.35 -0.11
C ILE A 111 8.11 2.92 -0.48
N VAL A 112 7.48 2.76 -1.64
CA VAL A 112 7.10 1.43 -2.14
C VAL A 112 8.39 0.69 -2.53
N PRO A 113 8.65 -0.52 -2.01
CA PRO A 113 9.80 -1.32 -2.42
C PRO A 113 9.77 -1.59 -3.94
N GLU A 114 10.93 -1.54 -4.59
CA GLU A 114 11.06 -2.00 -5.97
C GLU A 114 10.87 -3.52 -5.99
N VAL A 115 9.75 -3.98 -6.55
CA VAL A 115 9.55 -5.40 -6.87
C VAL A 115 10.24 -5.63 -8.20
N ALA A 116 11.20 -6.55 -8.26
CA ALA A 116 11.77 -7.00 -9.53
C ALA A 116 10.61 -7.48 -10.42
N ALA A 117 10.46 -6.90 -11.62
CA ALA A 117 9.43 -7.33 -12.53
C ALA A 117 9.64 -8.81 -12.89
N GLU A 118 8.83 -9.71 -12.34
CA GLU A 118 8.73 -11.07 -12.85
C GLU A 118 8.07 -11.00 -14.23
N ILE A 119 8.90 -10.86 -15.27
CA ILE A 119 8.45 -10.98 -16.66
C ILE A 119 8.19 -12.47 -16.92
N TYR A 120 6.94 -12.89 -16.80
CA TYR A 120 6.50 -14.17 -17.33
C TYR A 120 6.49 -14.06 -18.86
N VAL A 121 7.57 -14.51 -19.51
CA VAL A 121 7.60 -14.70 -20.97
C VAL A 121 6.72 -15.91 -21.28
N ALA A 122 5.46 -15.67 -21.66
CA ALA A 122 4.64 -16.70 -22.25
C ALA A 122 5.21 -17.05 -23.64
N SER A 123 5.64 -18.30 -23.84
CA SER A 123 5.93 -18.81 -25.17
C SER A 123 4.65 -18.70 -26.00
N SER A 124 4.75 -18.09 -27.17
CA SER A 124 3.61 -17.59 -27.95
C SER A 124 2.71 -18.66 -28.58
N GLU A 125 3.00 -19.95 -28.39
CA GLU A 125 2.27 -21.03 -29.05
C GLU A 125 1.19 -21.68 -28.15
N GLU A 126 1.42 -21.87 -26.85
CA GLU A 126 0.42 -22.47 -25.96
C GLU A 126 -0.66 -21.48 -25.52
N SER A 127 -0.32 -20.20 -25.36
CA SER A 127 -1.25 -19.20 -24.85
C SER A 127 -2.42 -18.93 -25.80
N ALA A 128 -2.16 -18.78 -27.10
CA ALA A 128 -3.19 -18.46 -28.09
C ALA A 128 -4.25 -19.59 -28.21
N GLN A 129 -3.82 -20.85 -28.10
CA GLN A 129 -4.72 -22.01 -28.15
C GLN A 129 -5.60 -22.09 -26.90
N LEU A 130 -5.04 -21.85 -25.70
CA LEU A 130 -5.79 -21.82 -24.45
C LEU A 130 -6.81 -20.66 -24.40
N TRP A 131 -6.46 -19.49 -24.96
CA TRP A 131 -7.40 -18.36 -25.11
C TRP A 131 -8.56 -18.68 -26.07
N HIS A 132 -8.29 -19.44 -27.14
CA HIS A 132 -9.30 -19.85 -28.13
C HIS A 132 -10.31 -20.86 -27.54
N GLU A 133 -9.87 -21.74 -26.64
CA GLU A 133 -10.73 -22.72 -25.96
C GLU A 133 -11.58 -22.07 -24.85
N GLY A 134 -11.05 -21.06 -24.14
CA GLY A 134 -11.77 -20.36 -23.06
C GLY A 134 -12.86 -19.38 -23.52
N LEU A 135 -12.78 -18.84 -24.74
CA LEU A 135 -13.73 -17.83 -25.25
C LEU A 135 -14.86 -18.39 -26.13
N CYS A 136 -15.00 -19.72 -26.22
CA CYS A 136 -16.11 -20.40 -26.87
C CYS A 136 -16.31 -20.03 -28.37
N HIS A 137 -15.68 -20.80 -29.26
CA HIS A 137 -16.07 -20.99 -30.67
C HIS A 137 -16.41 -19.73 -31.50
N GLN A 138 -15.61 -18.67 -31.39
CA GLN A 138 -15.58 -17.64 -32.44
C GLN A 138 -14.76 -18.16 -33.62
N ASN A 139 -15.36 -18.16 -34.82
CA ASN A 139 -14.75 -18.65 -36.04
C ASN A 139 -13.47 -17.85 -36.36
N LYS A 140 -12.33 -18.54 -36.55
CA LYS A 140 -11.00 -17.96 -36.84
C LYS A 140 -11.02 -16.89 -37.95
N ILE A 141 -11.96 -17.00 -38.90
CA ILE A 141 -12.12 -16.06 -40.02
C ILE A 141 -12.60 -14.68 -39.56
N GLN A 142 -13.37 -14.56 -38.47
CA GLN A 142 -13.84 -13.26 -37.97
C GLN A 142 -12.72 -12.47 -37.30
N VAL A 143 -11.84 -13.13 -36.54
CA VAL A 143 -10.69 -12.47 -35.88
C VAL A 143 -9.70 -11.87 -36.89
N GLN A 144 -9.43 -12.58 -37.99
CA GLN A 144 -8.54 -12.09 -39.06
C GLN A 144 -9.12 -10.89 -39.83
N LYS A 145 -10.45 -10.76 -39.91
CA LYS A 145 -11.09 -9.59 -40.54
C LYS A 145 -10.93 -8.34 -39.69
N THR A 146 -11.05 -8.46 -38.36
CA THR A 146 -10.87 -7.34 -37.44
C THR A 146 -9.43 -6.85 -37.43
N GLU A 147 -8.46 -7.76 -37.47
CA GLU A 147 -7.01 -7.42 -37.46
C GLU A 147 -6.59 -6.58 -38.69
N LYS A 148 -7.17 -6.85 -39.87
CA LYS A 148 -6.93 -6.04 -41.09
C LYS A 148 -7.58 -4.65 -41.05
N VAL A 149 -8.66 -4.49 -40.31
CA VAL A 149 -9.31 -3.17 -40.12
C VAL A 149 -8.44 -2.28 -39.24
N TRP A 150 -7.84 -2.83 -38.17
CA TRP A 150 -6.97 -2.08 -37.26
C TRP A 150 -5.67 -1.61 -37.91
N ARG A 151 -5.01 -2.43 -38.74
CA ARG A 151 -3.81 -1.99 -39.48
C ARG A 151 -4.05 -0.88 -40.51
N LYS A 152 -5.30 -0.66 -40.93
CA LYS A 152 -5.66 0.42 -41.87
C LYS A 152 -5.83 1.79 -41.18
N PHE A 153 -6.02 1.82 -39.87
CA PHE A 153 -6.15 3.07 -39.10
C PHE A 153 -4.81 3.63 -38.60
N GLU A 154 -3.72 2.87 -38.65
CA GLU A 154 -2.37 3.29 -38.24
C GLU A 154 -1.53 3.93 -39.35
N HIS A 155 -2.10 4.24 -40.53
CA HIS A 155 -1.38 4.90 -41.62
C HIS A 155 -1.90 6.29 -41.98
N HIS A 156 -2.72 6.91 -41.13
CA HIS A 156 -3.10 8.34 -41.23
C HIS A 156 -2.79 9.11 -39.93
N ARG A 157 -1.51 9.13 -39.58
CA ARG A 157 -0.87 10.25 -38.88
C ARG A 157 0.58 10.38 -39.31
#